data_AF-A0A533XUV0-F1
#
_entry.id   AF-A0A533XUV0-F1
#
_cell.length_a   1.000
_cell.length_b   1.000
_cell.length_c   1.000
_cell.angle_alpha   90.00
_cell.angle_beta   90.00
_cell.angle_gamma   90.00
#
_symmetry.space_group_name_H-M   'P 1'
#
loop_
_entity.id
_entity.type
_entity.pdbx_description
1 polymer ?
#
loop_
_entity_poly.entity_id
_entity_poly.type
_entity_poly.pdbx_seq_one_letter_code
_entity_poly.pdbx_strand_id
1 'polypeptide(L)'
;MNKKQLVPVLFIGIILLAGVAAWQGLLHGGKAAAGSIAGVVTIDPALASKVAPTDVLFVIVKRPSGPPRPLAAVRIDHPKFPQPFEVTNADVMLQGSELKGVVAVIARLDKDGNAGPAQPGDIEGEYAKNPTLVGAHNVEIVLNTVK
;
A
#
# COMPACT_ATOMS: atom_id res chain seq x y z
N MET A 1 -32.82 -49.10 29.90
CA MET A 1 -32.99 -49.81 28.61
C MET A 1 -33.31 -48.76 27.55
N ASN A 2 -32.40 -48.59 26.58
CA ASN A 2 -32.43 -47.59 25.51
C ASN A 2 -33.66 -47.73 24.60
N LYS A 3 -34.11 -46.61 24.02
CA LYS A 3 -34.19 -46.41 22.55
C LYS A 3 -34.38 -44.92 22.23
N LYS A 4 -33.37 -44.38 21.54
CA LYS A 4 -33.32 -43.05 20.92
C LYS A 4 -34.04 -43.13 19.56
N GLN A 5 -34.95 -42.20 19.27
CA GLN A 5 -35.47 -41.85 17.94
C GLN A 5 -36.11 -40.45 18.08
N LEU A 6 -36.07 -39.48 17.18
CA LEU A 6 -35.35 -39.22 15.93
C LEU A 6 -35.57 -37.70 15.68
N VAL A 7 -34.54 -36.97 15.29
CA VAL A 7 -34.57 -35.53 14.98
C VAL A 7 -35.10 -35.31 13.56
N PRO A 8 -35.88 -34.25 13.27
CA PRO A 8 -35.94 -33.67 11.93
C PRO A 8 -35.10 -32.38 11.88
N VAL A 9 -34.14 -32.41 10.95
CA VAL A 9 -33.33 -31.31 10.43
C VAL A 9 -34.17 -30.54 9.39
N LEU A 10 -34.21 -29.20 9.46
CA LEU A 10 -34.38 -28.19 8.38
C LEU A 10 -34.78 -26.89 9.11
N PHE A 11 -34.10 -25.74 9.04
CA PHE A 11 -33.70 -24.96 7.87
C PHE A 11 -32.39 -24.20 8.17
N ILE A 12 -31.30 -24.60 7.52
CA ILE A 12 -30.18 -23.71 7.21
C ILE A 12 -30.28 -23.45 5.72
N GLY A 13 -30.43 -22.19 5.32
CA GLY A 13 -30.68 -21.84 3.93
C GLY A 13 -30.52 -20.34 3.64
N ILE A 14 -29.26 -19.92 3.49
CA ILE A 14 -28.77 -19.04 2.40
C ILE A 14 -29.36 -17.63 2.27
N ILE A 15 -28.54 -16.63 2.66
CA ILE A 15 -28.37 -15.36 1.93
C ILE A 15 -26.84 -15.18 1.80
N LEU A 16 -26.26 -15.71 0.72
CA LEU A 16 -25.76 -14.98 -0.46
C LEU A 16 -24.66 -13.96 -0.11
N LEU A 17 -23.40 -14.38 -0.16
CA LEU A 17 -22.49 -14.15 -1.31
C LEU A 17 -22.31 -12.66 -1.65
N ALA A 18 -21.60 -11.94 -0.78
CA ALA A 18 -20.95 -10.69 -1.17
C ALA A 18 -19.52 -10.99 -1.64
N GLY A 19 -19.36 -11.03 -2.97
CA GLY A 19 -18.16 -10.51 -3.64
C GLY A 19 -16.87 -11.30 -3.47
N VAL A 20 -16.79 -12.39 -4.22
CA VAL A 20 -15.52 -12.94 -4.70
C VAL A 20 -14.76 -11.86 -5.50
N ALA A 21 -13.90 -11.10 -4.83
CA ALA A 21 -12.89 -10.23 -5.46
C ALA A 21 -11.48 -10.49 -4.90
N ALA A 22 -11.31 -11.56 -4.11
CA ALA A 22 -10.02 -12.11 -3.72
C ALA A 22 -9.55 -13.24 -4.67
N TRP A 23 -10.07 -13.31 -5.90
CA TRP A 23 -9.75 -14.38 -6.88
C TRP A 23 -8.93 -13.90 -8.09
N GLN A 24 -8.13 -12.84 -7.96
CA GLN A 24 -7.07 -12.53 -8.94
C GLN A 24 -5.67 -12.36 -8.32
N GLY A 25 -5.54 -12.40 -6.99
CA GLY A 25 -4.24 -12.36 -6.31
C GLY A 25 -3.48 -13.70 -6.29
N LEU A 26 -4.17 -14.82 -6.55
CA LEU A 26 -3.62 -16.17 -6.38
C LEU A 26 -3.15 -16.84 -7.68
N LEU A 27 -3.22 -16.15 -8.82
CA LEU A 27 -2.76 -16.65 -10.14
C LEU A 27 -1.63 -15.83 -10.76
N HIS A 28 -1.17 -14.76 -10.12
CA HIS A 28 0.08 -14.11 -10.52
C HIS A 28 1.28 -14.84 -9.89
N GLY A 29 1.46 -16.10 -10.28
CA GLY A 29 2.76 -16.76 -10.30
C GLY A 29 3.68 -16.17 -11.37
N GLY A 30 3.62 -14.85 -11.55
CA GLY A 30 4.58 -14.11 -12.35
C GLY A 30 5.83 -13.99 -11.51
N LYS A 31 6.94 -14.56 -12.00
CA LYS A 31 8.30 -14.28 -11.55
C LYS A 31 8.37 -12.84 -11.04
N ALA A 32 8.45 -12.66 -9.71
CA ALA A 32 8.56 -11.35 -9.08
C ALA A 32 9.58 -10.57 -9.90
N ALA A 33 9.17 -9.42 -10.45
CA ALA A 33 10.10 -8.58 -11.19
C ALA A 33 11.22 -8.26 -10.20
N ALA A 34 12.37 -8.90 -10.40
CA ALA A 34 13.51 -8.75 -9.51
C ALA A 34 13.96 -7.29 -9.61
N GLY A 35 13.43 -6.42 -8.74
CA GLY A 35 13.58 -4.98 -8.85
C GLY A 35 12.32 -4.11 -8.74
N SER A 36 11.16 -4.61 -8.26
CA SER A 36 10.02 -3.76 -7.91
C SER A 36 9.51 -3.92 -6.48
N ILE A 37 8.71 -2.96 -6.02
CA ILE A 37 7.96 -2.99 -4.76
C ILE A 37 6.53 -2.60 -5.08
N ALA A 38 5.55 -3.43 -4.72
CA ALA A 38 4.15 -3.20 -5.06
C ALA A 38 3.23 -3.36 -3.85
N GLY A 39 2.14 -2.59 -3.85
CA GLY A 39 1.27 -2.51 -2.69
C GLY A 39 0.05 -1.62 -2.87
N VAL A 40 -0.56 -1.28 -1.74
CA VAL A 40 -1.74 -0.44 -1.65
C VAL A 40 -1.54 0.59 -0.53
N VAL A 41 -1.85 1.84 -0.83
CA VAL A 41 -1.98 2.90 0.17
C VAL A 41 -3.45 3.08 0.52
N THR A 42 -3.75 3.20 1.81
CA THR A 42 -5.06 3.55 2.35
C THR A 42 -4.96 4.80 3.22
N ILE A 43 -6.09 5.41 3.54
CA ILE A 43 -6.19 6.55 4.45
C ILE A 43 -6.88 6.10 5.73
N ASP A 44 -6.37 6.53 6.88
CA ASP A 44 -7.09 6.38 8.14
C ASP A 44 -8.48 7.05 8.02
N PRO A 45 -9.59 6.34 8.31
CA PRO A 45 -10.93 6.92 8.23
C PRO A 45 -11.09 8.24 9.00
N ALA A 46 -10.37 8.43 10.11
CA ALA A 46 -10.41 9.66 10.90
C ALA A 46 -9.78 10.87 10.18
N LEU A 47 -8.94 10.62 9.16
CA LEU A 47 -8.26 11.65 8.36
C LEU A 47 -8.85 11.79 6.95
N ALA A 48 -9.80 10.95 6.56
CA ALA A 48 -10.38 10.95 5.21
C ALA A 48 -10.98 12.32 4.81
N SER A 49 -11.56 13.06 5.76
CA SER A 49 -12.11 14.41 5.52
C SER A 49 -11.05 15.47 5.22
N LYS A 50 -9.77 15.18 5.44
CA LYS A 50 -8.65 16.07 5.14
C LYS A 50 -8.11 15.88 3.72
N VAL A 51 -8.54 14.86 2.98
CA VAL A 51 -8.09 14.62 1.60
C VAL A 51 -8.75 15.64 0.68
N ALA A 52 -7.95 16.42 -0.05
CA ALA A 52 -8.44 17.36 -1.05
C ALA A 52 -8.28 16.77 -2.46
N PRO A 53 -9.15 17.13 -3.42
CA PRO A 53 -9.03 16.67 -4.80
C PRO A 53 -7.71 17.07 -5.45
N THR A 54 -7.04 18.12 -4.98
CA THR A 54 -5.77 18.62 -5.49
C THR A 54 -4.54 17.95 -4.88
N ASP A 55 -4.73 17.10 -3.87
CA ASP A 55 -3.61 16.43 -3.21
C ASP A 55 -2.88 15.48 -4.19
N VAL A 56 -1.59 15.30 -3.95
CA VAL A 56 -0.73 14.40 -4.72
C VAL A 56 -0.18 13.32 -3.78
N LEU A 57 -0.28 12.05 -4.16
CA LEU A 57 0.33 10.96 -3.42
C LEU A 57 1.74 10.68 -3.95
N PHE A 58 2.72 10.76 -3.07
CA PHE A 58 4.07 10.28 -3.32
C PHE A 58 4.30 8.97 -2.57
N VAL A 59 4.70 7.92 -3.30
CA VAL A 59 5.24 6.70 -2.70
C VAL A 59 6.75 6.75 -2.81
N ILE A 60 7.41 6.80 -1.66
CA ILE A 60 8.81 7.16 -1.52
C ILE A 60 9.58 5.95 -1.00
N VAL A 61 10.65 5.57 -1.69
CA VAL A 61 11.56 4.51 -1.28
C VAL A 61 12.90 5.12 -0.86
N LYS A 62 13.35 4.84 0.36
CA LYS A 62 14.60 5.37 0.94
C LYS A 62 15.56 4.26 1.35
N ARG A 63 16.85 4.60 1.42
CA ARG A 63 17.86 3.78 2.11
C ARG A 63 17.79 4.07 3.62
N PRO A 64 17.68 3.07 4.51
CA PRO A 64 17.55 3.31 5.95
C PRO A 64 18.69 4.11 6.58
N SER A 65 19.91 3.97 6.05
CA SER A 65 21.10 4.67 6.52
C SER A 65 21.72 5.57 5.44
N GLY A 66 20.91 5.99 4.45
CA GLY A 66 21.38 6.79 3.31
C GLY A 66 21.18 8.30 3.49
N PRO A 67 21.58 9.10 2.49
CA PRO A 67 21.25 10.51 2.43
C PRO A 67 19.74 10.74 2.57
N PRO A 68 19.28 11.94 2.98
CA PRO A 68 17.86 12.23 3.17
C PRO A 68 17.03 12.15 1.87
N ARG A 69 17.69 12.11 0.71
CA ARG A 69 17.05 12.00 -0.60
C ARG A 69 16.51 10.58 -0.86
N PRO A 70 15.31 10.45 -1.45
CA PRO A 70 14.79 9.16 -1.90
C PRO A 70 15.73 8.44 -2.87
N LEU A 71 15.72 7.10 -2.81
CA LEU A 71 16.28 6.24 -3.85
C LEU A 71 15.38 6.26 -5.09
N ALA A 72 14.07 6.09 -4.89
CA ALA A 72 13.05 6.09 -5.92
C ALA A 72 11.76 6.73 -5.38
N ALA A 73 10.94 7.29 -6.27
CA ALA A 73 9.63 7.79 -5.90
C ALA A 73 8.63 7.71 -7.07
N VAL A 74 7.40 7.33 -6.75
CA VAL A 74 6.26 7.40 -7.68
C VAL A 74 5.38 8.57 -7.27
N ARG A 75 4.92 9.33 -8.26
CA ARG A 75 3.94 10.41 -8.11
C ARG A 75 2.59 9.95 -8.67
N ILE A 76 1.52 10.16 -7.91
CA ILE A 76 0.15 9.85 -8.30
C ILE A 76 -0.70 11.10 -8.03
N ASP A 77 -1.11 11.78 -9.10
CA ASP A 77 -2.00 12.93 -9.02
C ASP A 77 -3.44 12.47 -8.75
N HIS A 78 -4.17 13.23 -7.93
CA HIS A 78 -5.60 13.00 -7.63
C HIS A 78 -5.89 11.55 -7.15
N PRO A 79 -5.18 11.05 -6.12
CA PRO A 79 -5.25 9.66 -5.69
C PRO A 79 -6.67 9.30 -5.21
N LYS A 80 -7.07 8.05 -5.45
CA LYS A 80 -8.33 7.48 -4.93
C LYS A 80 -8.02 6.30 -4.04
N PHE A 81 -8.41 6.38 -2.77
CA PHE A 81 -8.14 5.32 -1.80
C PHE A 81 -9.22 4.23 -1.84
N PRO A 82 -8.86 2.94 -1.75
CA PRO A 82 -7.49 2.40 -1.70
C PRO A 82 -6.73 2.58 -3.02
N GLN A 83 -5.49 3.08 -2.94
CA GLN A 83 -4.67 3.46 -4.09
C GLN A 83 -3.55 2.42 -4.30
N PRO A 84 -3.59 1.60 -5.36
CA PRO A 84 -2.48 0.70 -5.69
C PRO A 84 -1.25 1.48 -6.15
N PHE A 85 -0.07 0.91 -5.92
CA PHE A 85 1.20 1.44 -6.42
C PHE A 85 2.16 0.32 -6.80
N GLU A 86 3.08 0.63 -7.71
CA GLU A 86 4.28 -0.16 -7.98
C GLU A 86 5.45 0.80 -8.19
N VAL A 87 6.57 0.55 -7.49
CA VAL A 87 7.83 1.27 -7.67
C VAL A 87 8.81 0.34 -8.35
N THR A 88 9.41 0.78 -9.44
CA THR A 88 10.35 0.03 -10.29
C THR A 88 11.69 0.76 -10.42
N ASN A 89 12.63 0.18 -11.18
CA ASN A 89 13.87 0.88 -11.54
C ASN A 89 13.66 2.14 -12.39
N ALA A 90 12.52 2.29 -13.07
CA ALA A 90 12.20 3.51 -13.83
C ALA A 90 11.94 4.72 -12.92
N ASP A 91 11.60 4.47 -11.66
CA ASP A 91 11.25 5.48 -10.66
C ASP A 91 12.47 5.92 -9.82
N VAL A 92 13.65 5.35 -10.10
CA VAL A 92 14.91 5.68 -9.41
C VAL A 92 15.35 7.10 -9.75
N MET A 93 15.57 7.91 -8.72
CA MET A 93 15.91 9.34 -8.86
C MET A 93 17.42 9.60 -8.83
N LEU A 94 18.19 8.67 -8.25
CA LEU A 94 19.63 8.82 -8.09
C LEU A 94 20.35 8.15 -9.27
N GLN A 95 21.04 8.95 -10.09
CA GLN A 95 21.83 8.42 -11.22
C GLN A 95 22.86 7.39 -10.74
N GLY A 96 22.99 6.29 -11.49
CA GLY A 96 23.89 5.19 -11.16
C GLY A 96 23.44 4.31 -9.98
N SER A 97 22.26 4.55 -9.41
CA SER A 97 21.64 3.68 -8.42
C SER A 97 20.65 2.71 -9.04
N GLU A 98 20.35 1.65 -8.30
CA GLU A 98 19.33 0.66 -8.67
C GLU A 98 18.41 0.43 -7.47
N LEU A 99 17.15 0.12 -7.75
CA LEU A 99 16.20 -0.38 -6.76
C LEU A 99 16.58 -1.82 -6.41
N LYS A 100 17.45 -1.97 -5.40
CA LYS A 100 17.88 -3.27 -4.85
C LYS A 100 18.28 -3.23 -3.39
N GLY A 101 18.19 -4.38 -2.73
CA GLY A 101 18.61 -4.58 -1.34
C GLY A 101 17.57 -4.08 -0.34
N VAL A 102 18.04 -3.65 0.84
CA VAL A 102 17.20 -3.18 1.94
C VAL A 102 16.80 -1.72 1.74
N VAL A 103 15.50 -1.43 1.90
CA VAL A 103 14.89 -0.11 1.74
C VAL A 103 13.79 0.13 2.78
N ALA A 104 13.36 1.37 2.94
CA ALA A 104 12.15 1.74 3.66
C ALA A 104 11.15 2.37 2.69
N VAL A 105 9.85 2.05 2.84
CA VAL A 105 8.76 2.55 1.99
C VAL A 105 7.84 3.44 2.81
N ILE A 106 7.63 4.66 2.34
CA ILE A 106 6.82 5.69 2.97
C ILE A 106 5.83 6.20 1.94
N ALA A 107 4.60 6.51 2.33
CA ALA A 107 3.63 7.21 1.50
C ALA A 107 3.35 8.58 2.10
N ARG A 108 3.29 9.62 1.26
CA ARG A 108 2.91 10.97 1.67
C ARG A 108 1.84 11.52 0.74
N LEU A 109 0.72 11.90 1.32
CA LEU A 109 -0.29 12.73 0.68
C LEU A 109 0.10 14.19 0.90
N ASP A 110 0.55 14.81 -0.17
CA ASP A 110 1.15 16.13 -0.24
C ASP A 110 0.12 17.19 -0.65
N LYS A 111 0.13 18.33 0.04
CA LYS A 111 -0.90 19.38 -0.09
C LYS A 111 -0.61 20.42 -1.16
N ASP A 112 0.66 20.63 -1.51
CA ASP A 112 1.08 21.71 -2.42
C ASP A 112 1.49 21.19 -3.81
N GLY A 113 1.61 19.86 -3.95
CA GLY A 113 1.94 19.17 -5.20
C GLY A 113 3.43 19.19 -5.53
N ASN A 114 4.29 19.68 -4.63
CA ASN A 114 5.72 19.81 -4.87
C ASN A 114 6.48 18.59 -4.35
N ALA A 115 7.39 18.08 -5.18
CA ALA A 115 8.32 17.04 -4.76
C ALA A 115 9.38 17.65 -3.80
N GLY A 116 9.10 17.67 -2.49
CA GLY A 116 9.96 18.30 -1.48
C GLY A 116 9.92 17.62 -0.10
N PRO A 117 10.51 18.25 0.94
CA PRO A 117 10.26 17.87 2.33
C PRO A 117 8.77 17.95 2.67
N ALA A 118 8.33 17.20 3.68
CA ALA A 118 6.94 17.27 4.14
C ALA A 118 6.60 18.70 4.60
N GLN A 119 5.41 19.16 4.23
CA GLN A 119 4.85 20.44 4.63
C GLN A 119 3.80 20.27 5.72
N PRO A 120 3.52 21.33 6.51
CA PRO A 120 2.42 21.29 7.47
C PRO A 120 1.09 20.93 6.80
N GLY A 121 0.39 19.93 7.34
CA GLY A 121 -0.89 19.44 6.81
C GLY A 121 -0.77 18.28 5.83
N ASP A 122 0.44 17.91 5.40
CA ASP A 122 0.67 16.64 4.70
C ASP A 122 0.27 15.46 5.59
N ILE A 123 -0.14 14.36 4.97
CA ILE A 123 -0.48 13.13 5.70
C ILE A 123 0.49 12.05 5.27
N GLU A 124 1.21 11.48 6.23
CA GLU A 124 2.16 10.39 5.99
C GLU A 124 1.68 9.07 6.59
N GLY A 125 2.20 8.00 6.00
CA GLY A 125 2.14 6.64 6.49
C GLY A 125 3.42 5.90 6.13
N GLU A 126 3.79 4.93 6.94
CA GLU A 126 4.95 4.09 6.68
C GLU A 126 4.54 2.63 6.58
N TYR A 127 5.27 1.85 5.77
CA TYR A 127 5.10 0.41 5.78
C TYR A 127 5.52 -0.16 7.14
N ALA A 128 4.58 -0.80 7.84
CA ALA A 128 4.77 -1.29 9.21
C ALA A 128 5.93 -2.30 9.37
N LYS A 129 6.36 -2.95 8.27
CA LYS A 129 7.51 -3.88 8.26
C LYS A 129 8.78 -3.24 7.72
N ASN A 130 8.89 -1.92 7.73
CA ASN A 130 10.13 -1.24 7.39
C ASN A 130 11.25 -1.59 8.39
N PRO A 131 12.51 -1.72 7.92
CA PRO A 131 12.89 -1.76 6.51
C PRO A 131 12.56 -3.12 5.87
N THR A 132 12.35 -3.13 4.55
CA THR A 132 12.03 -4.32 3.76
C THR A 132 13.02 -4.54 2.63
N LEU A 133 12.95 -5.69 1.97
CA LEU A 133 13.75 -5.99 0.77
C LEU A 133 13.00 -5.55 -0.50
N VAL A 134 13.74 -5.08 -1.49
CA VAL A 134 13.20 -4.96 -2.85
C VAL A 134 12.71 -6.33 -3.34
N GLY A 135 11.56 -6.35 -4.02
CA GLY A 135 10.79 -7.55 -4.30
C GLY A 135 9.61 -7.75 -3.34
N ALA A 136 9.42 -6.86 -2.36
CA ALA A 136 8.25 -6.88 -1.49
C ALA A 136 6.97 -6.57 -2.29
N HIS A 137 6.04 -7.53 -2.28
CA HIS A 137 4.68 -7.38 -2.79
C HIS A 137 3.69 -7.40 -1.62
N ASN A 138 2.46 -6.91 -1.86
CA ASN A 138 1.44 -6.74 -0.83
C ASN A 138 1.89 -5.79 0.29
N VAL A 139 2.62 -4.74 -0.07
CA VAL A 139 2.98 -3.67 0.86
C VAL A 139 1.73 -2.85 1.18
N GLU A 140 1.30 -2.85 2.44
CA GLU A 140 0.16 -2.07 2.89
C GLU A 140 0.64 -0.88 3.73
N ILE A 141 0.23 0.33 3.33
CA ILE A 141 0.57 1.57 4.02
C ILE A 141 -0.72 2.31 4.35
N VAL A 142 -0.90 2.68 5.63
CA VAL A 142 -2.00 3.51 6.08
C VAL A 142 -1.48 4.92 6.32
N LEU A 143 -2.00 5.90 5.60
CA LEU A 143 -1.77 7.32 5.88
C LEU A 143 -2.51 7.69 7.17
N ASN A 144 -1.78 7.97 8.24
CA ASN A 144 -2.34 8.10 9.59
C ASN A 144 -1.71 9.22 10.43
N THR A 145 -0.69 9.90 9.93
CA THR A 145 0.05 10.92 10.68
C THR A 145 0.01 12.24 9.92
N VAL A 146 -0.55 13.28 10.52
CA VAL A 146 -0.48 14.66 9.98
C VAL A 146 0.87 15.27 10.34
N LYS A 147 1.52 15.91 9.38
CA LYS A 147 2.80 16.62 9.56
C LYS A 147 2.63 18.09 9.89
#